data_AF-B3RTT5-F1
#
_entry.id   AF-B3RTT5-F1
#
_cell.length_a   1.000
_cell.length_b   1.000
_cell.length_c   1.000
_cell.angle_alpha   90.00
_cell.angle_beta   90.00
_cell.angle_gamma   90.00
#
_symmetry.space_group_name_H-M   'P 1'
#
loop_
_entity.id
_entity.type
_entity.pdbx_description
1 polymer ?
#
loop_
_entity_poly.entity_id
_entity_poly.type
_entity_poly.pdbx_seq_one_letter_code
_entity_poly.pdbx_strand_id
1 'polypeptide(L)'
;MAFTSQDPTINHNDQKKPLLICEWCDCTYTVKEDKSSFLRHVYQHIEDLVEISNGHFNENPREFQCLWRDCTLDVFMNGRELAKHVMFHAYHAYLKALGAAMRSTKQLPPCTLSDESRNLIDADEELVCCWEDCRMQFHSPDQFYRHMDAHGDNDSADGDSFVCRWLGCSAKFKSRYRIKEHCRVHTGQKVIACNTCGGLFASNTKFIDHLNRQSEDANLRCLCCNKQFATKRLLRNHERGHVNNSKCTMCDMTFPSPSGLKRHILYRHTEQRPYQCALCHIKFKSEHDLNRHIKIHDDQVLLCPKEGCDYTSKFLQSIKAHYAKEHEAEMASARYACHICGCRYTRGYSLTSHLKKKHHFEWPGSLSRLIYSQCDDGMYRLQTVRYESVELQVDQNKENHQSVIKNLP
;
A
#
# COMPACT_ATOMS: atom_id res chain seq x y z
N MET A 1 38.27 -15.95 -53.83
CA MET A 1 37.80 -14.73 -53.16
C MET A 1 36.60 -15.10 -52.32
N ALA A 2 36.82 -15.41 -51.04
CA ALA A 2 35.77 -15.77 -50.10
C ALA A 2 35.62 -14.59 -49.14
N PHE A 3 34.47 -13.91 -49.17
CA PHE A 3 34.12 -12.88 -48.20
C PHE A 3 33.37 -13.55 -47.05
N THR A 4 34.00 -13.56 -45.88
CA THR A 4 33.39 -13.93 -44.60
C THR A 4 32.62 -12.72 -44.06
N SER A 5 31.30 -12.78 -44.05
CA SER A 5 30.44 -11.88 -43.27
C SER A 5 30.32 -12.43 -41.85
N GLN A 6 31.01 -11.80 -40.89
CA GLN A 6 30.78 -12.00 -39.46
C GLN A 6 29.68 -11.04 -39.02
N ASP A 7 28.46 -11.54 -38.84
CA ASP A 7 27.43 -10.86 -38.06
C ASP A 7 27.83 -10.90 -36.58
N PRO A 8 27.86 -9.76 -35.86
CA PRO A 8 28.10 -9.77 -34.43
C PRO A 8 26.87 -10.31 -33.71
N THR A 9 27.04 -11.49 -33.09
CA THR A 9 26.08 -12.11 -32.18
C THR A 9 25.69 -11.14 -31.07
N ILE A 10 24.49 -10.56 -31.18
CA ILE A 10 23.86 -9.76 -30.12
C ILE A 10 23.59 -10.71 -28.95
N ASN A 11 24.32 -10.51 -27.85
CA ASN A 11 24.22 -11.31 -26.66
C ASN A 11 22.88 -11.01 -25.95
N HIS A 12 21.92 -11.95 -25.99
CA HIS A 12 20.60 -11.86 -25.36
C HIS A 12 20.61 -11.66 -23.82
N ASN A 13 21.79 -11.55 -23.21
CA ASN A 13 21.96 -11.25 -21.79
C ASN A 13 22.06 -9.74 -21.45
N ASP A 14 22.26 -8.86 -22.44
CA ASP A 14 22.40 -7.41 -22.21
C ASP A 14 21.07 -6.64 -22.07
N GLN A 15 19.93 -7.31 -22.26
CA GLN A 15 18.58 -6.72 -22.14
C GLN A 15 17.98 -6.83 -20.73
N LYS A 16 18.66 -7.46 -19.77
CA LYS A 16 18.09 -7.79 -18.44
C LYS A 16 18.56 -6.89 -17.30
N LYS A 17 19.34 -5.87 -17.61
CA LYS A 17 20.05 -5.01 -16.67
C LYS A 17 19.28 -3.71 -16.44
N PRO A 18 19.20 -3.17 -15.19
CA PRO A 18 18.48 -1.92 -14.94
C PRO A 18 19.13 -0.77 -15.70
N LEU A 19 18.34 -0.13 -16.57
CA LEU A 19 18.71 1.09 -17.27
C LEU A 19 18.29 2.29 -16.41
N LEU A 20 19.27 3.06 -15.96
CA LEU A 20 19.08 4.29 -15.19
C LEU A 20 19.00 5.46 -16.17
N ILE A 21 17.96 6.27 -16.03
CA ILE A 21 17.69 7.43 -16.88
C ILE A 21 17.60 8.64 -15.95
N CYS A 22 18.37 9.67 -16.26
CA CYS A 22 18.24 10.96 -15.58
C CYS A 22 16.97 11.66 -16.10
N GLU A 23 16.09 12.07 -15.20
CA GLU A 23 14.87 12.83 -15.57
C GLU A 23 15.02 14.32 -15.17
N TRP A 24 16.25 14.80 -15.00
CA TRP A 24 16.55 16.19 -14.68
C TRP A 24 16.46 17.05 -15.94
N CYS A 25 15.45 17.92 -16.01
CA CYS A 25 15.22 18.83 -17.15
C CYS A 25 15.35 18.09 -18.51
N ASP A 26 16.19 18.61 -19.40
CA ASP A 26 16.51 18.05 -20.72
C ASP A 26 17.73 17.11 -20.72
N CYS A 27 18.18 16.65 -19.55
CA CYS A 27 19.32 15.75 -19.45
C CYS A 27 19.04 14.42 -20.15
N THR A 28 19.92 14.01 -21.06
CA THR A 28 19.81 12.74 -21.81
C THR A 28 20.70 11.64 -21.25
N TYR A 29 21.27 11.82 -20.05
CA TYR A 29 22.20 10.87 -19.47
C TYR A 29 21.50 9.55 -19.12
N THR A 30 22.07 8.44 -19.60
CA THR A 30 21.61 7.09 -19.29
C THR A 30 22.80 6.20 -18.98
N VAL A 31 22.63 5.29 -18.02
CA VAL A 31 23.68 4.32 -17.65
C VAL A 31 23.06 2.98 -17.28
N LYS A 32 23.71 1.89 -17.67
CA LYS A 32 23.28 0.52 -17.30
C LYS A 32 24.05 0.07 -16.06
N GLU A 33 23.34 -0.44 -15.06
CA GLU A 33 23.85 -1.06 -13.82
C GLU A 33 24.65 -0.18 -12.85
N ASP A 34 25.35 0.85 -13.33
CA ASP A 34 26.22 1.66 -12.49
C ASP A 34 25.45 2.74 -11.71
N LYS A 35 24.92 2.32 -10.56
CA LYS A 35 24.26 3.21 -9.59
C LYS A 35 25.19 4.33 -9.12
N SER A 36 26.47 4.04 -8.85
CA SER A 36 27.40 5.02 -8.27
C SER A 36 27.68 6.15 -9.25
N SER A 37 27.91 5.83 -10.53
CA SER A 37 28.07 6.84 -11.58
C SER A 37 26.79 7.61 -11.85
N PHE A 38 25.61 6.97 -11.78
CA PHE A 38 24.33 7.67 -11.87
C PHE A 38 24.13 8.69 -10.75
N LEU A 39 24.34 8.30 -9.49
CA LEU A 39 24.19 9.20 -8.35
C LEU A 39 25.18 10.37 -8.40
N ARG A 40 26.44 10.10 -8.78
CA ARG A 40 27.45 11.14 -8.98
C ARG A 40 27.08 12.12 -10.09
N HIS A 41 26.56 11.62 -11.21
CA HIS A 41 26.05 12.48 -12.29
C HIS A 41 24.90 13.38 -11.81
N VAL A 42 23.94 12.85 -11.05
CA VAL A 42 22.85 13.67 -10.50
C VAL A 42 23.38 14.71 -9.51
N TYR A 43 24.39 14.37 -8.72
CA TYR A 43 25.02 15.30 -7.79
C TYR A 43 25.67 16.50 -8.49
N GLN A 44 26.27 16.29 -9.68
CA GLN A 44 26.84 17.37 -10.48
C GLN A 44 25.82 18.45 -10.83
N HIS A 45 24.57 18.08 -11.17
CA HIS A 45 23.51 19.07 -11.45
C HIS A 45 23.22 19.97 -10.24
N ILE A 46 23.34 19.44 -9.03
CA ILE A 46 23.15 20.21 -7.80
C ILE A 46 24.34 21.13 -7.56
N GLU A 47 25.57 20.64 -7.75
CA GLU A 47 26.79 21.46 -7.64
C GLU A 47 26.75 22.63 -8.63
N ASP A 48 26.42 22.37 -9.89
CA ASP A 48 26.31 23.38 -10.95
C ASP A 48 25.27 24.46 -10.57
N LEU A 49 24.10 24.07 -10.05
CA LEU A 49 23.09 25.02 -9.57
C LEU A 49 23.59 25.89 -8.40
N VAL A 50 24.30 25.28 -7.44
CA VAL A 50 24.83 25.99 -6.28
C VAL A 50 25.97 26.93 -6.69
N GLU A 51 26.85 26.52 -7.59
CA GLU A 51 27.93 27.35 -8.13
C GLU A 51 27.41 28.55 -8.94
N ILE A 52 26.43 28.33 -9.83
CA ILE A 52 25.75 29.41 -10.57
C ILE A 52 25.12 30.40 -9.59
N SER A 53 24.50 29.90 -8.52
CA SER A 53 23.92 30.77 -7.49
C SER A 53 25.01 31.59 -6.79
N ASN A 54 26.16 30.99 -6.44
CA ASN A 54 27.25 31.65 -5.72
C ASN A 54 27.99 32.70 -6.54
N GLY A 55 27.93 32.64 -7.87
CA GLY A 55 28.50 33.64 -8.78
C GLY A 55 27.69 34.94 -8.89
N HIS A 56 26.42 34.95 -8.46
CA HIS A 56 25.55 36.14 -8.51
C HIS A 56 25.53 36.82 -7.13
N PHE A 57 26.36 37.86 -6.98
CA PHE A 57 26.31 38.77 -5.85
C PHE A 57 25.11 39.72 -6.00
N ASN A 58 24.30 39.76 -4.93
CA ASN A 58 23.16 40.63 -4.65
C ASN A 58 21.75 40.17 -5.07
N GLU A 59 20.92 40.15 -4.01
CA GLU A 59 19.46 40.22 -3.91
C GLU A 59 18.65 38.90 -3.84
N ASN A 60 17.90 38.81 -2.73
CA ASN A 60 16.93 37.80 -2.26
C ASN A 60 17.42 36.52 -1.55
N PRO A 61 16.67 36.04 -0.53
CA PRO A 61 16.83 34.69 -0.01
C PRO A 61 16.65 33.71 -1.17
N ARG A 62 17.68 32.92 -1.44
CA ARG A 62 17.75 32.07 -2.64
C ARG A 62 16.79 30.90 -2.49
N GLU A 63 15.65 31.01 -3.15
CA GLU A 63 14.74 29.90 -3.39
C GLU A 63 15.36 28.99 -4.46
N PHE A 64 15.60 27.73 -4.12
CA PHE A 64 16.04 26.71 -5.06
C PHE A 64 14.85 25.92 -5.57
N GLN A 65 14.81 25.63 -6.87
CA GLN A 65 13.73 24.86 -7.48
C GLN A 65 14.22 23.48 -7.91
N CYS A 66 13.39 22.45 -7.73
CA CYS A 66 13.67 21.13 -8.26
C CYS A 66 13.30 21.05 -9.74
N LEU A 67 14.27 20.70 -10.59
CA LEU A 67 14.06 20.54 -12.04
C LEU A 67 13.84 19.07 -12.45
N TRP A 68 13.53 18.21 -11.49
CA TRP A 68 13.17 16.82 -11.79
C TRP A 68 11.79 16.76 -12.45
N ARG A 69 11.67 16.03 -13.56
CA ARG A 69 10.41 15.91 -14.30
C ARG A 69 9.25 15.45 -13.39
N ASP A 70 8.10 16.09 -13.52
CA ASP A 70 6.88 15.78 -12.76
C ASP A 70 7.04 15.92 -11.23
N CYS A 71 8.06 16.64 -10.75
CA CYS A 71 8.14 17.02 -9.35
C CYS A 71 7.18 18.19 -9.06
N THR A 72 6.38 18.06 -8.01
CA THR A 72 5.42 19.09 -7.57
C THR A 72 5.95 19.95 -6.43
N LEU A 73 7.17 19.68 -5.93
CA LEU A 73 7.83 20.48 -4.91
C LEU A 73 8.75 21.48 -5.60
N ASP A 74 8.40 22.75 -5.50
CA ASP A 74 8.93 23.81 -6.34
C ASP A 74 9.87 24.78 -5.60
N VAL A 75 9.85 24.84 -4.26
CA VAL A 75 10.65 25.82 -3.51
C VAL A 75 11.37 25.21 -2.31
N PHE A 76 12.70 25.32 -2.30
CA PHE A 76 13.58 24.95 -1.19
C PHE A 76 14.35 26.17 -0.68
N MET A 77 14.41 26.34 0.64
CA MET A 77 15.07 27.49 1.26
C MET A 77 16.58 27.34 1.37
N ASN A 78 17.10 26.13 1.21
CA ASN A 78 18.53 25.89 1.21
C ASN A 78 18.95 24.78 0.24
N GLY A 79 20.17 24.92 -0.31
CA GLY A 79 20.71 23.96 -1.27
C GLY A 79 20.93 22.56 -0.68
N ARG A 80 21.00 22.42 0.65
CA ARG A 80 21.11 21.10 1.32
C ARG A 80 19.79 20.34 1.30
N GLU A 81 18.66 21.01 1.47
CA GLU A 81 17.30 20.45 1.36
C GLU A 81 17.00 20.08 -0.09
N LEU A 82 17.35 20.97 -1.03
CA LEU A 82 17.29 20.64 -2.46
C LEU A 82 18.12 19.38 -2.74
N ALA A 83 19.38 19.33 -2.28
CA ALA A 83 20.24 18.19 -2.51
C ALA A 83 19.65 16.89 -1.97
N LYS A 84 19.13 16.91 -0.73
CA LYS A 84 18.42 15.77 -0.14
C LYS A 84 17.26 15.32 -1.03
N HIS A 85 16.38 16.24 -1.39
CA HIS A 85 15.19 15.97 -2.20
C HIS A 85 15.54 15.39 -3.58
N VAL A 86 16.52 15.97 -4.28
CA VAL A 86 16.98 15.48 -5.59
C VAL A 86 17.65 14.11 -5.47
N MET A 87 18.38 13.86 -4.39
CA MET A 87 18.95 12.52 -4.13
C MET A 87 17.88 11.46 -3.85
N PHE A 88 16.71 11.84 -3.30
CA PHE A 88 15.55 10.95 -3.24
C PHE A 88 15.01 10.64 -4.63
N HIS A 89 14.92 11.61 -5.53
CA HIS A 89 14.54 11.36 -6.92
C HIS A 89 15.50 10.41 -7.62
N ALA A 90 16.82 10.62 -7.46
CA ALA A 90 17.82 9.74 -8.03
C ALA A 90 17.70 8.31 -7.49
N TYR A 91 17.48 8.15 -6.18
CA TYR A 91 17.23 6.84 -5.57
C TYR A 91 15.92 6.22 -6.06
N HIS A 92 14.86 7.01 -6.20
CA HIS A 92 13.59 6.54 -6.72
C HIS A 92 13.71 6.10 -8.19
N ALA A 93 14.39 6.85 -9.05
CA ALA A 93 14.70 6.46 -10.42
C ALA A 93 15.46 5.14 -10.48
N TYR A 94 16.42 4.93 -9.57
CA TYR A 94 17.09 3.65 -9.41
C TYR A 94 16.12 2.51 -9.06
N LEU A 95 15.21 2.72 -8.11
CA LEU A 95 14.19 1.73 -7.76
C LEU A 95 13.19 1.45 -8.91
N LYS A 96 12.84 2.48 -9.70
CA LYS A 96 11.99 2.35 -10.90
C LYS A 96 12.68 1.49 -11.96
N ALA A 97 13.98 1.69 -12.17
CA ALA A 97 14.79 0.88 -13.09
C ALA A 97 14.85 -0.60 -12.66
N LEU A 98 15.00 -0.87 -11.35
CA LEU A 98 14.91 -2.23 -10.81
C LEU A 98 13.53 -2.85 -11.04
N GLY A 99 12.46 -2.08 -10.84
CA GLY A 99 11.08 -2.49 -11.12
C GLY A 99 10.85 -2.83 -12.58
N ALA A 100 11.33 -1.99 -13.49
CA ALA A 100 11.26 -2.21 -14.92
C ALA A 100 12.01 -3.49 -15.33
N ALA A 101 13.25 -3.67 -14.87
CA ALA A 101 14.05 -4.86 -15.15
C ALA A 101 13.37 -6.13 -14.61
N MET A 102 12.80 -6.07 -13.40
CA MET A 102 12.08 -7.21 -12.81
C MET A 102 10.81 -7.56 -13.57
N ARG A 103 10.02 -6.55 -13.97
CA ARG A 103 8.82 -6.74 -14.78
C ARG A 103 9.17 -7.42 -16.10
N SER A 104 10.19 -6.96 -16.81
CA SER A 104 10.65 -7.56 -18.06
C SER A 104 11.18 -8.98 -17.86
N THR A 105 12.00 -9.20 -16.83
CA THR A 105 12.60 -10.52 -16.54
C THR A 105 11.55 -11.57 -16.18
N LYS A 106 10.51 -11.17 -15.43
CA LYS A 106 9.43 -12.06 -14.98
C LYS A 106 8.20 -12.03 -15.88
N GLN A 107 8.24 -11.27 -16.98
CA GLN A 107 7.12 -11.07 -17.92
C GLN A 107 5.81 -10.72 -17.19
N LEU A 108 5.89 -9.78 -16.25
CA LEU A 108 4.74 -9.36 -15.44
C LEU A 108 3.85 -8.38 -16.23
N PRO A 109 2.54 -8.34 -15.93
CA PRO A 109 1.60 -7.44 -16.60
C PRO A 109 1.98 -5.96 -16.40
N PRO A 110 1.58 -5.07 -17.32
CA PRO A 110 1.77 -3.63 -17.16
C PRO A 110 0.98 -3.08 -15.97
N CYS A 111 1.45 -1.96 -15.44
CA CYS A 111 0.69 -1.15 -14.50
C CYS A 111 -0.30 -0.28 -15.29
N THR A 112 -1.55 -0.21 -14.82
CA THR A 112 -2.64 0.57 -15.44
C THR A 112 -3.00 1.82 -14.64
N LEU A 113 -2.28 2.10 -13.56
CA LEU A 113 -2.47 3.29 -12.74
C LEU A 113 -1.82 4.52 -13.39
N SER A 114 -2.37 5.70 -13.10
CA SER A 114 -1.87 7.01 -13.52
C SER A 114 -0.39 7.21 -13.18
N ASP A 115 0.35 7.89 -14.05
CA ASP A 115 1.74 8.30 -13.86
C ASP A 115 1.89 9.68 -13.19
N GLU A 116 0.79 10.37 -12.87
CA GLU A 116 0.78 11.63 -12.13
C GLU A 116 1.49 11.51 -10.77
N SER A 117 1.38 10.34 -10.12
CA SER A 117 2.05 10.09 -8.83
C SER A 117 3.49 9.58 -8.96
N ARG A 118 4.04 9.51 -10.19
CA ARG A 118 5.29 8.80 -10.47
C ARG A 118 6.49 9.36 -9.74
N ASN A 119 6.52 10.68 -9.53
CA ASN A 119 7.64 11.40 -8.93
C ASN A 119 7.21 12.21 -7.68
N LEU A 120 6.07 11.87 -7.08
CA LEU A 120 5.68 12.43 -5.78
C LEU A 120 6.51 11.82 -4.66
N ILE A 121 7.33 12.64 -4.00
CA ILE A 121 8.18 12.23 -2.88
C ILE A 121 7.74 13.02 -1.65
N ASP A 122 7.34 12.30 -0.61
CA ASP A 122 7.09 12.85 0.72
C ASP A 122 8.45 12.91 1.43
N ALA A 123 9.11 14.07 1.39
CA ALA A 123 10.53 14.23 1.75
C ALA A 123 10.76 14.80 3.16
N ASP A 124 9.80 14.65 4.08
CA ASP A 124 9.90 15.16 5.45
C ASP A 124 10.58 14.20 6.45
N GLU A 125 11.03 13.01 6.00
CA GLU A 125 11.68 12.05 6.89
C GLU A 125 13.19 12.35 7.07
N GLU A 126 13.59 12.69 8.30
CA GLU A 126 14.99 12.82 8.66
C GLU A 126 15.72 11.46 8.60
N LEU A 127 16.74 11.35 7.75
CA LEU A 127 17.56 10.15 7.60
C LEU A 127 18.60 10.05 8.73
N VAL A 128 18.17 9.67 9.92
CA VAL A 128 19.01 9.52 11.12
C VAL A 128 19.15 8.05 11.52
N CYS A 129 20.39 7.63 11.78
CA CYS A 129 20.68 6.29 12.31
C CYS A 129 20.45 6.27 13.83
N CYS A 130 19.45 5.52 14.30
CA CYS A 130 19.20 5.32 15.73
C CYS A 130 19.77 3.97 16.24
N TRP A 131 20.83 3.47 15.61
CA TRP A 131 21.65 2.39 16.16
C TRP A 131 22.36 2.89 17.42
N GLU A 132 22.54 2.01 18.40
CA GLU A 132 23.32 2.27 19.62
C GLU A 132 24.67 2.91 19.25
N ASP A 133 24.96 4.06 19.87
CA ASP A 133 26.18 4.86 19.70
C ASP A 133 26.50 5.38 18.28
N CYS A 134 25.57 5.35 17.32
CA CYS A 134 25.82 5.88 15.97
C CYS A 134 25.31 7.32 15.77
N ARG A 135 23.99 7.56 15.89
CA ARG A 135 23.32 8.86 15.71
C ARG A 135 23.73 9.68 14.46
N MET A 136 24.30 9.04 13.44
CA MET A 136 24.73 9.70 12.21
C MET A 136 23.53 10.18 11.38
N GLN A 137 23.66 11.36 10.79
CA GLN A 137 22.66 11.94 9.88
C GLN A 137 23.13 11.85 8.44
N PHE A 138 22.21 11.60 7.51
CA PHE A 138 22.52 11.42 6.10
C PHE A 138 21.71 12.39 5.24
N HIS A 139 22.23 12.66 4.03
CA HIS A 139 21.57 13.50 3.02
C HIS A 139 21.19 12.72 1.76
N SER A 140 21.52 11.42 1.73
CA SER A 140 21.21 10.52 0.64
C SER A 140 20.64 9.22 1.20
N PRO A 141 19.46 8.78 0.71
CA PRO A 141 18.89 7.49 1.10
C PRO A 141 19.85 6.33 0.84
N ASP A 142 20.59 6.38 -0.26
CA ASP A 142 21.56 5.33 -0.60
C ASP A 142 22.67 5.19 0.45
N GLN A 143 23.25 6.32 0.87
CA GLN A 143 24.30 6.32 1.88
C GLN A 143 23.78 5.83 3.23
N PHE A 144 22.59 6.30 3.62
CA PHE A 144 21.94 5.87 4.85
C PHE A 144 21.72 4.35 4.89
N TYR A 145 21.12 3.79 3.84
CA TYR A 145 20.84 2.35 3.81
C TYR A 145 22.11 1.50 3.72
N ARG A 146 23.13 1.96 3.00
CA ARG A 146 24.44 1.27 2.94
C ARG A 146 25.13 1.27 4.30
N HIS A 147 25.07 2.39 5.01
CA HIS A 147 25.56 2.50 6.38
C HIS A 147 24.82 1.54 7.32
N MET A 148 23.49 1.45 7.20
CA MET A 148 22.68 0.51 7.97
C MET A 148 23.01 -0.95 7.68
N ASP A 149 23.32 -1.30 6.43
CA ASP A 149 23.78 -2.64 6.08
C ASP A 149 25.12 -2.99 6.75
N ALA A 150 26.02 -2.01 6.94
CA ALA A 150 27.30 -2.20 7.61
C ALA A 150 27.13 -2.56 9.10
N HIS A 151 26.13 -2.00 9.79
CA HIS A 151 25.77 -2.45 11.13
C HIS A 151 25.37 -3.93 11.15
N GLY A 152 24.57 -4.38 10.17
CA GLY A 152 24.20 -5.79 10.04
C GLY A 152 25.36 -6.74 9.68
N ASP A 153 26.45 -6.22 9.13
CA ASP A 153 27.66 -7.00 8.79
C ASP A 153 28.64 -7.11 9.96
N ASN A 154 28.79 -6.02 10.73
CA ASN A 154 29.77 -5.92 11.81
C ASN A 154 29.27 -6.46 13.16
N ASP A 155 27.95 -6.55 13.36
CA ASP A 155 27.36 -6.85 14.66
C ASP A 155 27.10 -8.36 14.86
N SER A 156 28.19 -9.14 14.97
CA SER A 156 28.14 -10.53 15.45
C SER A 156 28.39 -10.56 16.95
N ALA A 157 27.33 -10.77 17.75
CA ALA A 157 27.46 -10.99 19.18
C ALA A 157 27.64 -12.50 19.47
N ASP A 158 28.73 -12.85 20.14
CA ASP A 158 29.07 -14.19 20.68
C ASP A 158 28.53 -15.37 19.86
N GLY A 159 29.24 -15.65 18.76
CA GLY A 159 29.33 -16.98 18.16
C GLY A 159 28.16 -17.51 17.34
N ASP A 160 26.90 -17.08 17.57
CA ASP A 160 25.77 -17.76 16.89
C ASP A 160 24.48 -16.92 16.66
N SER A 161 24.46 -15.62 17.01
CA SER A 161 23.28 -14.77 16.76
C SER A 161 23.59 -13.30 16.48
N PHE A 162 22.76 -12.69 15.63
CA PHE A 162 22.80 -11.27 15.28
C PHE A 162 21.70 -10.53 16.04
N VAL A 163 22.03 -9.43 16.71
CA VAL A 163 21.08 -8.66 17.53
C VAL A 163 20.89 -7.28 16.93
N CYS A 164 19.64 -6.85 16.77
CA CYS A 164 19.33 -5.48 16.37
C CYS A 164 19.50 -4.55 17.58
N ARG A 165 20.44 -3.60 17.50
CA ARG A 165 20.68 -2.58 18.55
C ARG A 165 20.05 -1.23 18.22
N TRP A 166 18.99 -1.25 17.43
CA TRP A 166 18.19 -0.04 17.22
C TRP A 166 17.50 0.36 18.53
N LEU A 167 17.44 1.66 18.83
CA LEU A 167 16.83 2.16 20.05
C LEU A 167 15.38 1.66 20.20
N GLY A 168 15.11 0.90 21.27
CA GLY A 168 13.79 0.30 21.52
C GLY A 168 13.52 -1.01 20.77
N CYS A 169 14.52 -1.61 20.11
CA CYS A 169 14.44 -2.93 19.50
C CYS A 169 15.28 -3.96 20.26
N SER A 170 14.77 -5.17 20.39
CA SER A 170 15.44 -6.30 21.06
C SER A 170 15.44 -7.58 20.21
N ALA A 171 15.25 -7.42 18.89
CA ALA A 171 15.11 -8.54 17.97
C ALA A 171 16.45 -9.28 17.75
N LYS A 172 16.40 -10.61 17.73
CA LYS A 172 17.54 -11.49 17.49
C LYS A 172 17.32 -12.39 16.28
N PHE A 173 18.38 -12.63 15.50
CA PHE A 173 18.32 -13.35 14.25
C PHE A 173 19.47 -14.34 14.11
N LYS A 174 19.22 -15.46 13.41
CA LYS A 174 20.23 -16.51 13.16
C LYS A 174 21.09 -16.27 11.92
N SER A 175 20.84 -15.19 11.17
CA SER A 175 21.49 -14.94 9.89
C SER A 175 21.62 -13.45 9.61
N ARG A 176 22.76 -13.04 9.04
CA ARG A 176 23.04 -11.68 8.55
C ARG A 176 21.94 -11.15 7.62
N TYR A 177 21.44 -12.01 6.72
CA TYR A 177 20.38 -11.61 5.79
C TYR A 177 19.10 -11.19 6.51
N ARG A 178 18.75 -11.89 7.60
CA ARG A 178 17.51 -11.66 8.36
C ARG A 178 17.56 -10.39 9.19
N ILE A 179 18.71 -10.06 9.80
CA ILE A 179 18.86 -8.79 10.52
C ILE A 179 18.81 -7.60 9.56
N LYS A 180 19.47 -7.68 8.39
CA LYS A 180 19.37 -6.64 7.35
C LYS A 180 17.94 -6.43 6.87
N GLU A 181 17.21 -7.51 6.61
CA GLU A 181 15.79 -7.44 6.26
C GLU A 181 14.96 -6.78 7.38
N HIS A 182 15.23 -7.11 8.64
CA HIS A 182 14.56 -6.51 9.79
C HIS A 182 14.84 -5.01 9.94
N CYS A 183 16.09 -4.56 9.73
CA CYS A 183 16.47 -3.15 9.81
C CYS A 183 15.68 -2.25 8.84
N ARG A 184 15.09 -2.82 7.78
CA ARG A 184 14.17 -2.10 6.88
C ARG A 184 12.89 -1.62 7.57
N VAL A 185 12.48 -2.28 8.64
CA VAL A 185 11.31 -1.87 9.45
C VAL A 185 11.59 -0.55 10.18
N HIS A 186 12.83 -0.34 10.61
CA HIS A 186 13.24 0.89 11.29
C HIS A 186 13.52 2.03 10.31
N THR A 187 14.19 1.71 9.21
CA THR A 187 14.68 2.68 8.24
C THR A 187 13.65 3.04 7.16
N GLY A 188 12.50 2.37 7.14
CA GLY A 188 11.47 2.55 6.11
C GLY A 188 11.87 2.07 4.72
N GLN A 189 13.06 1.46 4.55
CA GLN A 189 13.69 1.18 3.26
C GLN A 189 12.75 0.47 2.29
N LYS A 190 12.58 1.08 1.11
CA LYS A 190 11.88 0.51 -0.04
C LYS A 190 12.92 -0.09 -0.98
N VAL A 191 12.61 -1.25 -1.56
CA VAL A 191 13.60 -2.05 -2.32
C VAL A 191 13.34 -2.05 -3.82
N ILE A 192 12.14 -1.64 -4.23
CA ILE A 192 11.72 -1.63 -5.64
C ILE A 192 10.55 -0.66 -5.83
N ALA A 193 10.46 -0.04 -7.01
CA ALA A 193 9.38 0.87 -7.36
C ALA A 193 8.73 0.49 -8.70
N CYS A 194 7.46 0.85 -8.89
CA CYS A 194 6.81 0.73 -10.19
C CYS A 194 7.26 1.86 -11.12
N ASN A 195 7.75 1.53 -12.33
CA ASN A 195 8.20 2.56 -13.27
C ASN A 195 7.07 3.45 -13.80
N THR A 196 5.82 2.97 -13.76
CA THR A 196 4.65 3.66 -14.33
C THR A 196 4.04 4.61 -13.29
N CYS A 197 3.55 4.09 -12.17
CA CYS A 197 2.87 4.90 -11.16
C CYS A 197 3.77 5.45 -10.03
N GLY A 198 5.05 5.08 -9.99
CA GLY A 198 5.99 5.48 -8.91
C GLY A 198 5.76 4.81 -7.56
N GLY A 199 4.85 3.84 -7.47
CA GLY A 199 4.57 3.15 -6.21
C GLY A 199 5.82 2.46 -5.63
N LEU A 200 6.14 2.73 -4.36
CA LEU A 200 7.29 2.17 -3.65
C LEU A 200 6.91 0.93 -2.82
N PHE A 201 7.72 -0.13 -2.90
CA PHE A 201 7.44 -1.40 -2.21
C PHE A 201 8.61 -1.84 -1.32
N ALA A 202 8.26 -2.31 -0.11
CA ALA A 202 9.22 -2.86 0.84
C ALA A 202 9.70 -4.29 0.50
N SER A 203 9.06 -4.96 -0.48
CA SER A 203 9.51 -6.28 -0.95
C SER A 203 9.09 -6.56 -2.40
N ASN A 204 9.87 -7.38 -3.08
CA ASN A 204 9.60 -7.86 -4.45
C ASN A 204 8.24 -8.56 -4.55
N THR A 205 7.87 -9.33 -3.52
CA THR A 205 6.59 -10.02 -3.43
C THR A 205 5.40 -9.06 -3.47
N LYS A 206 5.51 -7.90 -2.82
CA LYS A 206 4.47 -6.87 -2.81
C LYS A 206 4.39 -6.10 -4.14
N PHE A 207 5.53 -5.89 -4.80
CA PHE A 207 5.57 -5.32 -6.15
C PHE A 207 4.92 -6.24 -7.18
N ILE A 208 5.20 -7.55 -7.13
CA ILE A 208 4.54 -8.56 -7.97
C ILE A 208 3.03 -8.63 -7.66
N ASP A 209 2.68 -8.61 -6.36
CA ASP A 209 1.42 -8.13 -5.79
C ASP A 209 0.70 -7.07 -6.62
N HIS A 210 1.33 -5.91 -6.63
CA HIS A 210 0.77 -4.72 -7.22
C HIS A 210 0.41 -4.92 -8.69
N LEU A 211 1.33 -5.46 -9.50
CA LEU A 211 1.09 -5.69 -10.93
C LEU A 211 0.03 -6.76 -11.18
N ASN A 212 0.10 -7.91 -10.51
CA ASN A 212 -0.83 -9.01 -10.75
C ASN A 212 -2.27 -8.67 -10.36
N ARG A 213 -2.48 -7.79 -9.38
CA ARG A 213 -3.83 -7.33 -9.00
C ARG A 213 -4.53 -6.54 -10.11
N GLN A 214 -3.76 -5.97 -11.03
CA GLN A 214 -4.25 -5.20 -12.17
C GLN A 214 -4.45 -6.08 -13.40
N SER A 215 -4.01 -7.36 -13.36
CA SER A 215 -4.19 -8.28 -14.48
C SER A 215 -5.64 -8.71 -14.61
N GLU A 216 -6.14 -8.68 -15.85
CA GLU A 216 -7.45 -9.21 -16.22
C GLU A 216 -7.47 -10.75 -16.31
N ASP A 217 -6.30 -11.41 -16.30
CA ASP A 217 -6.16 -12.88 -16.28
C ASP A 217 -6.51 -13.53 -14.91
N ALA A 218 -7.39 -12.91 -14.14
CA ALA A 218 -7.79 -13.35 -12.82
C ALA A 218 -8.68 -14.61 -12.87
N ASN A 219 -8.06 -15.77 -13.02
CA ASN A 219 -8.76 -17.05 -13.21
C ASN A 219 -9.07 -17.80 -11.90
N LEU A 220 -8.57 -17.34 -10.75
CA LEU A 220 -8.73 -18.06 -9.48
C LEU A 220 -9.87 -17.46 -8.66
N ARG A 221 -10.97 -18.19 -8.58
CA ARG A 221 -12.19 -17.79 -7.87
C ARG A 221 -12.15 -18.29 -6.42
N CYS A 222 -12.48 -17.40 -5.48
CA CYS A 222 -12.81 -17.81 -4.12
C CYS A 222 -14.18 -18.49 -4.10
N LEU A 223 -14.23 -19.73 -3.62
CA LEU A 223 -15.48 -20.48 -3.52
C LEU A 223 -16.48 -19.88 -2.51
N CYS A 224 -16.00 -19.05 -1.58
CA CYS A 224 -16.83 -18.46 -0.52
C CYS A 224 -17.58 -17.20 -0.96
N CYS A 225 -16.98 -16.39 -1.83
CA CYS A 225 -17.53 -15.07 -2.19
C CYS A 225 -17.42 -14.73 -3.68
N ASN A 226 -17.03 -15.70 -4.51
CA ASN A 226 -16.89 -15.60 -5.96
C ASN A 226 -15.90 -14.55 -6.48
N LYS A 227 -15.14 -13.89 -5.60
CA LYS A 227 -14.11 -12.93 -6.01
C LYS A 227 -12.99 -13.63 -6.74
N GLN A 228 -12.55 -13.02 -7.83
CA GLN A 228 -11.46 -13.50 -8.68
C GLN A 228 -10.12 -12.89 -8.27
N PHE A 229 -9.06 -13.68 -8.42
CA PHE A 229 -7.68 -13.32 -8.07
C PHE A 229 -6.73 -13.82 -9.15
N ALA A 230 -5.70 -13.03 -9.45
CA ALA A 230 -4.67 -13.39 -10.44
C ALA A 230 -3.68 -14.46 -9.97
N THR A 231 -3.51 -14.66 -8.65
CA THR A 231 -2.56 -15.65 -8.13
C THR A 231 -3.10 -16.43 -6.94
N LYS A 232 -2.64 -17.69 -6.79
CA LYS A 232 -3.02 -18.57 -5.67
C LYS A 232 -2.66 -17.95 -4.32
N ARG A 233 -1.56 -17.20 -4.24
CA ARG A 233 -1.14 -16.51 -3.02
C ARG A 233 -2.11 -15.39 -2.63
N LEU A 234 -2.59 -14.61 -3.60
CA LEU A 234 -3.60 -13.58 -3.35
C LEU A 234 -4.92 -14.19 -2.88
N LEU A 235 -5.37 -15.25 -3.54
CA LEU A 235 -6.54 -16.01 -3.14
C LEU A 235 -6.40 -16.54 -1.70
N ARG A 236 -5.31 -17.25 -1.39
CA ARG A 236 -5.05 -17.78 -0.04
C ARG A 236 -5.04 -16.68 1.03
N ASN A 237 -4.44 -15.53 0.73
CA ASN A 237 -4.43 -14.39 1.65
C ASN A 237 -5.83 -13.81 1.85
N HIS A 238 -6.66 -13.80 0.81
CA HIS A 238 -8.05 -13.39 0.90
C HIS A 238 -8.88 -14.39 1.72
N GLU A 239 -8.73 -15.69 1.47
CA GLU A 239 -9.44 -16.76 2.17
C GLU A 239 -9.11 -16.80 3.67
N ARG A 240 -7.87 -16.49 4.05
CA ARG A 240 -7.52 -16.29 5.47
C ARG A 240 -8.38 -15.23 6.16
N GLY A 241 -8.89 -14.25 5.42
CA GLY A 241 -9.81 -13.24 5.92
C GLY A 241 -11.25 -13.74 6.10
N HIS A 242 -11.62 -14.89 5.51
CA HIS A 242 -12.90 -15.55 5.79
C HIS A 242 -12.86 -16.33 7.10
N VAL A 243 -11.69 -16.81 7.50
CA VAL A 243 -11.52 -17.55 8.75
C VAL A 243 -11.36 -16.58 9.90
N ASN A 244 -12.34 -16.64 10.80
CA ASN A 244 -12.35 -15.83 12.00
C ASN A 244 -11.58 -16.51 13.13
N ASN A 245 -10.30 -16.15 13.30
CA ASN A 245 -9.41 -16.79 14.26
C ASN A 245 -9.47 -16.16 15.67
N SER A 246 -10.11 -15.01 15.85
CA SER A 246 -10.07 -14.26 17.11
C SER A 246 -11.47 -14.03 17.67
N LYS A 247 -11.79 -14.67 18.80
CA LYS A 247 -13.06 -14.50 19.53
C LYS A 247 -12.94 -13.37 20.55
N CYS A 248 -14.01 -12.57 20.70
CA CYS A 248 -14.10 -11.62 21.79
C CYS A 248 -14.32 -12.33 23.13
N THR A 249 -13.68 -11.86 24.20
CA THR A 249 -13.86 -12.40 25.54
C THR A 249 -15.14 -11.90 26.22
N MET A 250 -15.72 -10.80 25.71
CA MET A 250 -16.86 -10.11 26.30
C MET A 250 -18.18 -10.33 25.52
N CYS A 251 -18.10 -10.96 24.35
CA CYS A 251 -19.26 -11.38 23.56
C CYS A 251 -18.87 -12.47 22.56
N ASP A 252 -19.83 -13.09 21.89
CA ASP A 252 -19.56 -14.17 20.95
C ASP A 252 -19.12 -13.72 19.55
N MET A 253 -18.81 -12.43 19.37
CA MET A 253 -18.32 -11.96 18.08
C MET A 253 -16.90 -12.46 17.79
N THR A 254 -16.73 -13.02 16.60
CA THR A 254 -15.45 -13.47 16.07
C THR A 254 -14.95 -12.56 14.94
N PHE A 255 -13.63 -12.40 14.85
CA PHE A 255 -12.96 -11.49 13.93
C PHE A 255 -11.81 -12.19 13.18
N PRO A 256 -11.53 -11.77 11.93
CA PRO A 256 -10.47 -12.36 11.13
C PRO A 256 -9.07 -11.81 11.46
N SER A 257 -8.99 -10.71 12.22
CA SER A 257 -7.71 -10.12 12.64
C SER A 257 -7.74 -9.65 14.10
N PRO A 258 -6.61 -9.72 14.82
CA PRO A 258 -6.48 -9.19 16.17
C PRO A 258 -6.76 -7.68 16.25
N SER A 259 -6.33 -6.91 15.25
CA SER A 259 -6.60 -5.47 15.17
C SER A 259 -8.10 -5.19 15.06
N GLY A 260 -8.83 -6.02 14.30
CA GLY A 260 -10.28 -5.96 14.20
C GLY A 260 -10.97 -6.23 15.53
N LEU A 261 -10.49 -7.23 16.27
CA LEU A 261 -10.98 -7.55 17.61
C LEU A 261 -10.68 -6.42 18.62
N LYS A 262 -9.45 -5.89 18.63
CA LYS A 262 -9.06 -4.77 19.51
C LYS A 262 -9.95 -3.55 19.28
N ARG A 263 -10.20 -3.21 18.02
CA ARG A 263 -11.15 -2.15 17.65
C ARG A 263 -12.55 -2.47 18.15
N HIS A 264 -13.04 -3.69 17.94
CA HIS A 264 -14.36 -4.08 18.44
C HIS A 264 -14.49 -3.91 19.95
N ILE A 265 -13.50 -4.40 20.72
CA ILE A 265 -13.47 -4.25 22.19
C ILE A 265 -13.50 -2.78 22.58
N LEU A 266 -12.61 -1.96 21.98
CA LEU A 266 -12.55 -0.52 22.24
C LEU A 266 -13.92 0.15 22.01
N TYR A 267 -14.59 -0.16 20.90
CA TYR A 267 -15.85 0.49 20.53
C TYR A 267 -17.07 0.00 21.33
N ARG A 268 -17.14 -1.30 21.63
CA ARG A 268 -18.36 -1.96 22.13
C ARG A 268 -18.31 -2.31 23.61
N HIS A 269 -17.11 -2.47 24.17
CA HIS A 269 -16.93 -2.97 25.53
C HIS A 269 -16.16 -2.00 26.42
N THR A 270 -15.66 -0.89 25.89
CA THR A 270 -14.97 0.14 26.67
C THR A 270 -15.53 1.53 26.40
N GLU A 271 -15.43 2.43 27.37
CA GLU A 271 -15.72 3.85 27.20
C GLU A 271 -14.47 4.71 26.95
N GLN A 272 -13.32 4.06 26.68
CA GLN A 272 -12.09 4.77 26.37
C GLN A 272 -12.23 5.55 25.06
N ARG A 273 -11.93 6.85 25.13
CA ARG A 273 -11.92 7.77 23.99
C ARG A 273 -10.55 8.45 23.92
N PRO A 274 -9.53 7.75 23.39
CA PRO A 274 -8.14 8.20 23.45
C PRO A 274 -7.86 9.43 22.57
N TYR A 275 -8.72 9.73 21.60
CA TYR A 275 -8.51 10.81 20.64
C TYR A 275 -9.31 12.05 21.04
N GLN A 276 -8.65 13.12 21.48
CA GLN A 276 -9.29 14.38 21.86
C GLN A 276 -9.12 15.42 20.75
N CYS A 277 -10.17 16.18 20.46
CA CYS A 277 -10.08 17.33 19.57
C CYS A 277 -9.22 18.44 20.20
N ALA A 278 -8.33 19.05 19.43
CA ALA A 278 -7.53 20.18 19.90
C ALA A 278 -8.36 21.48 19.96
N LEU A 279 -9.40 21.58 19.11
CA LEU A 279 -10.25 22.76 18.97
C LEU A 279 -11.45 22.75 19.94
N CYS A 280 -11.78 21.61 20.52
CA CYS A 280 -12.86 21.49 21.51
C CYS A 280 -12.65 20.30 22.45
N HIS A 281 -13.41 20.20 23.53
CA HIS A 281 -13.21 19.15 24.53
C HIS A 281 -13.79 17.76 24.15
N ILE A 282 -14.27 17.57 22.91
CA ILE A 282 -14.90 16.32 22.50
C ILE A 282 -13.84 15.24 22.25
N LYS A 283 -14.10 14.04 22.79
CA LYS A 283 -13.24 12.85 22.65
C LYS A 283 -13.89 11.75 21.81
N PHE A 284 -13.08 11.02 21.06
CA PHE A 284 -13.46 9.99 20.10
C PHE A 284 -12.75 8.66 20.36
N LYS A 285 -13.38 7.56 19.93
CA LYS A 285 -12.84 6.20 20.02
C LYS A 285 -11.91 5.83 18.86
N SER A 286 -11.87 6.61 17.78
CA SER A 286 -10.86 6.49 16.71
C SER A 286 -10.40 7.83 16.16
N GLU A 287 -9.22 7.82 15.56
CA GLU A 287 -8.65 8.93 14.79
C GLU A 287 -9.52 9.31 13.58
N HIS A 288 -10.09 8.32 12.88
CA HIS A 288 -10.98 8.61 11.75
C HIS A 288 -12.22 9.42 12.17
N ASP A 289 -12.79 9.09 13.34
CA ASP A 289 -13.92 9.84 13.89
C ASP A 289 -13.51 11.26 14.32
N LEU A 290 -12.31 11.41 14.89
CA LEU A 290 -11.75 12.73 15.21
C LEU A 290 -11.53 13.56 13.92
N ASN A 291 -10.88 13.01 12.90
CA ASN A 291 -10.64 13.72 11.63
C ASN A 291 -11.95 14.13 10.95
N ARG A 292 -12.98 13.27 11.02
CA ARG A 292 -14.32 13.62 10.55
C ARG A 292 -14.93 14.76 11.37
N HIS A 293 -14.73 14.77 12.69
CA HIS A 293 -15.19 15.85 13.54
C HIS A 293 -14.45 17.17 13.33
N ILE A 294 -13.13 17.14 13.10
CA ILE A 294 -12.32 18.36 12.88
C ILE A 294 -12.85 19.15 11.68
N LYS A 295 -13.35 18.49 10.63
CA LYS A 295 -14.03 19.15 9.50
C LYS A 295 -15.26 19.97 9.86
N ILE A 296 -15.82 19.78 11.06
CA ILE A 296 -16.93 20.61 11.56
C ILE A 296 -16.43 21.98 12.03
N HIS A 297 -15.17 22.08 12.48
CA HIS A 297 -14.54 23.35 12.85
C HIS A 297 -14.01 24.12 11.64
N ASP A 298 -13.97 23.49 10.46
CA ASP A 298 -13.71 24.15 9.19
C ASP A 298 -15.01 24.80 8.66
N ASP A 299 -14.92 26.04 8.18
CA ASP A 299 -16.04 26.81 7.64
C ASP A 299 -16.37 26.42 6.19
N GLN A 300 -15.54 25.60 5.55
CA GLN A 300 -15.82 25.09 4.21
C GLN A 300 -17.01 24.13 4.19
N VAL A 301 -18.06 24.54 3.48
CA VAL A 301 -19.24 23.73 3.17
C VAL A 301 -19.21 23.29 1.72
N LEU A 302 -19.61 22.05 1.45
CA LEU A 302 -19.78 21.54 0.10
C LEU A 302 -21.19 21.87 -0.37
N LEU A 303 -21.29 22.41 -1.59
CA LEU A 303 -22.54 22.67 -2.29
C LEU A 303 -22.95 21.45 -3.11
N CYS A 304 -24.26 21.27 -3.30
CA CYS A 304 -24.78 20.30 -4.24
C CYS A 304 -24.33 20.67 -5.67
N PRO A 305 -23.76 19.74 -6.47
CA PRO A 305 -23.33 20.03 -7.84
C PRO A 305 -24.47 20.32 -8.83
N LYS A 306 -25.74 20.18 -8.41
CA LYS A 306 -26.90 20.39 -9.29
C LYS A 306 -27.26 21.87 -9.32
N GLU A 307 -27.24 22.45 -10.52
CA GLU A 307 -27.76 23.80 -10.80
C GLU A 307 -29.18 23.98 -10.23
N GLY A 308 -29.37 25.01 -9.39
CA GLY A 308 -30.64 25.32 -8.73
C GLY A 308 -30.95 24.52 -7.46
N CYS A 309 -29.99 23.78 -6.91
CA CYS A 309 -30.14 23.10 -5.61
C CYS A 309 -29.34 23.77 -4.49
N ASP A 310 -30.05 24.34 -3.51
CA ASP A 310 -29.45 25.06 -2.37
C ASP A 310 -28.95 24.15 -1.23
N TYR A 311 -28.88 22.83 -1.44
CA TYR A 311 -28.46 21.91 -0.40
C TYR A 311 -26.95 22.00 -0.15
N THR A 312 -26.59 22.22 1.11
CA THR A 312 -25.20 22.31 1.58
C THR A 312 -24.90 21.26 2.64
N SER A 313 -23.65 20.79 2.71
CA SER A 313 -23.20 19.91 3.78
C SER A 313 -21.69 19.97 3.98
N LYS A 314 -21.22 19.76 5.22
CA LYS A 314 -19.78 19.62 5.52
C LYS A 314 -19.18 18.28 5.07
N PHE A 315 -20.01 17.30 4.68
CA PHE A 315 -19.56 15.94 4.33
C PHE A 315 -19.97 15.55 2.91
N LEU A 316 -19.00 15.06 2.12
CA LEU A 316 -19.24 14.58 0.76
C LEU A 316 -20.24 13.43 0.69
N GLN A 317 -20.27 12.54 1.70
CA GLN A 317 -21.22 11.42 1.74
C GLN A 317 -22.68 11.91 1.85
N SER A 318 -22.91 13.00 2.58
CA SER A 318 -24.24 13.60 2.71
C SER A 318 -24.69 14.24 1.39
N ILE A 319 -23.79 14.95 0.69
CA ILE A 319 -24.07 15.47 -0.66
C ILE A 319 -24.37 14.33 -1.62
N LYS A 320 -23.58 13.26 -1.64
CA LYS A 320 -23.83 12.08 -2.49
C LYS A 320 -25.19 11.43 -2.19
N ALA A 321 -25.54 11.29 -0.92
CA ALA A 321 -26.83 10.70 -0.52
C ALA A 321 -28.03 11.61 -0.86
N HIS A 322 -27.89 12.92 -0.71
CA HIS A 322 -28.86 13.92 -1.15
C HIS A 322 -29.02 13.86 -2.67
N TYR A 323 -27.91 13.91 -3.41
CA TYR A 323 -27.90 13.90 -4.87
C TYR A 323 -28.57 12.64 -5.43
N ALA A 324 -28.23 11.46 -4.90
CA ALA A 324 -28.83 10.19 -5.28
C ALA A 324 -30.33 10.08 -4.94
N LYS A 325 -30.87 10.94 -4.07
CA LYS A 325 -32.27 10.89 -3.63
C LYS A 325 -33.14 11.94 -4.33
N GLU A 326 -32.60 13.13 -4.52
CA GLU A 326 -33.34 14.30 -5.01
C GLU A 326 -33.05 14.61 -6.48
N HIS A 327 -31.88 14.19 -7.03
CA HIS A 327 -31.45 14.53 -8.40
C HIS A 327 -31.30 13.33 -9.31
N GLU A 328 -30.93 12.16 -8.78
CA GLU A 328 -31.00 10.88 -9.51
C GLU A 328 -32.30 10.17 -9.10
N ALA A 329 -33.42 10.57 -9.70
CA ALA A 329 -34.70 9.86 -9.56
C ALA A 329 -34.72 8.53 -10.34
N GLU A 330 -33.60 7.81 -10.38
CA GLU A 330 -33.62 6.41 -10.79
C GLU A 330 -33.94 5.57 -9.57
N MET A 331 -35.09 4.89 -9.63
CA MET A 331 -35.54 3.86 -8.70
C MET A 331 -34.35 3.23 -8.01
N ALA A 332 -34.22 3.41 -6.69
CA ALA A 332 -33.29 2.66 -5.87
C ALA A 332 -33.52 1.17 -6.18
N SER A 333 -32.75 0.63 -7.12
CA SER A 333 -32.99 -0.71 -7.61
C SER A 333 -32.84 -1.59 -6.40
N ALA A 334 -33.83 -2.43 -6.15
CA ALA A 334 -33.86 -3.23 -4.96
C ALA A 334 -32.67 -4.20 -5.01
N ARG A 335 -31.56 -3.81 -4.37
CA ARG A 335 -30.25 -4.48 -4.46
C ARG A 335 -30.14 -5.71 -3.59
N TYR A 336 -31.06 -5.89 -2.64
CA TYR A 336 -31.05 -7.00 -1.70
C TYR A 336 -32.20 -7.96 -1.98
N ALA A 337 -31.95 -9.26 -2.06
CA ALA A 337 -33.01 -10.27 -2.26
C ALA A 337 -33.03 -11.29 -1.14
N CYS A 338 -34.24 -11.65 -0.71
CA CYS A 338 -34.44 -12.81 0.15
C CYS A 338 -34.19 -14.09 -0.66
N HIS A 339 -33.32 -14.96 -0.17
CA HIS A 339 -33.02 -16.25 -0.81
C HIS A 339 -34.14 -17.29 -0.60
N ILE A 340 -35.04 -17.06 0.37
CA ILE A 340 -36.16 -17.96 0.69
C ILE A 340 -37.39 -17.64 -0.17
N CYS A 341 -37.75 -16.36 -0.29
CA CYS A 341 -39.00 -15.94 -0.95
C CYS A 341 -38.82 -14.99 -2.15
N GLY A 342 -37.58 -14.61 -2.50
CA GLY A 342 -37.30 -13.73 -3.63
C GLY A 342 -37.68 -12.26 -3.45
N CYS A 343 -38.27 -11.86 -2.32
CA CYS A 343 -38.62 -10.46 -2.04
C CYS A 343 -37.37 -9.55 -2.12
N ARG A 344 -37.52 -8.41 -2.80
CA ARG A 344 -36.44 -7.46 -3.06
C ARG A 344 -36.53 -6.24 -2.15
N TYR A 345 -35.39 -5.72 -1.73
CA TYR A 345 -35.24 -4.59 -0.82
C TYR A 345 -34.14 -3.63 -1.29
N THR A 346 -34.31 -2.34 -1.01
CA THR A 346 -33.34 -1.30 -1.35
C THR A 346 -32.17 -1.23 -0.34
N ARG A 347 -32.37 -1.71 0.89
CA ARG A 347 -31.39 -1.67 1.98
C ARG A 347 -31.30 -3.02 2.69
N GLY A 348 -30.08 -3.41 3.11
CA GLY A 348 -29.84 -4.68 3.80
C GLY A 348 -30.56 -4.81 5.14
N TYR A 349 -30.75 -3.71 5.88
CA TYR A 349 -31.55 -3.71 7.11
C TYR A 349 -33.01 -4.12 6.87
N SER A 350 -33.62 -3.69 5.75
CA SER A 350 -34.98 -4.06 5.40
C SER A 350 -35.11 -5.56 5.11
N LEU A 351 -34.12 -6.13 4.42
CA LEU A 351 -34.01 -7.57 4.24
C LEU A 351 -33.78 -8.29 5.58
N THR A 352 -32.98 -7.73 6.50
CA THR A 352 -32.78 -8.30 7.85
C THR A 352 -34.08 -8.37 8.63
N SER A 353 -34.85 -7.28 8.62
CA SER A 353 -36.14 -7.21 9.30
C SER A 353 -37.13 -8.20 8.72
N HIS A 354 -37.16 -8.33 7.39
CA HIS A 354 -37.99 -9.31 6.70
C HIS A 354 -37.64 -10.76 7.08
N LEU A 355 -36.36 -11.13 7.06
CA LEU A 355 -35.90 -12.48 7.42
C LEU A 355 -36.30 -12.84 8.86
N LYS A 356 -36.16 -11.91 9.80
CA LYS A 356 -36.57 -12.11 11.20
C LYS A 356 -38.09 -12.23 11.37
N LYS A 357 -38.86 -11.38 10.69
CA LYS A 357 -40.32 -11.31 10.89
C LYS A 357 -41.12 -12.35 10.10
N LYS A 358 -40.76 -12.60 8.83
CA LYS A 358 -41.53 -13.49 7.94
C LYS A 358 -40.97 -14.91 7.85
N HIS A 359 -39.66 -15.06 8.09
CA HIS A 359 -39.00 -16.37 7.98
C HIS A 359 -38.49 -16.87 9.32
N HIS A 360 -38.79 -16.19 10.43
CA HIS A 360 -38.32 -16.52 11.78
C HIS A 360 -36.83 -16.88 11.80
N PHE A 361 -36.04 -16.17 10.98
CA PHE A 361 -34.65 -16.52 10.75
C PHE A 361 -33.79 -16.05 11.95
N GLU A 362 -33.38 -17.01 12.78
CA GLU A 362 -32.44 -16.83 13.88
C GLU A 362 -31.10 -17.53 13.54
N TRP A 363 -29.98 -16.85 13.76
CA TRP A 363 -28.66 -17.47 13.57
C TRP A 363 -28.38 -18.47 14.70
N PRO A 364 -27.66 -19.58 14.43
CA PRO A 364 -26.96 -20.31 15.48
C PRO A 364 -25.88 -19.37 16.01
N GLY A 365 -26.03 -18.88 17.23
CA GLY A 365 -25.07 -18.00 17.88
C GLY A 365 -25.43 -16.52 17.86
N SER A 366 -25.15 -15.89 19.00
CA SER A 366 -25.34 -14.49 19.43
C SER A 366 -24.64 -13.45 18.54
N LEU A 367 -25.00 -13.41 17.26
CA LEU A 367 -24.55 -12.43 16.28
C LEU A 367 -25.55 -11.27 16.15
N SER A 368 -25.06 -10.04 16.24
CA SER A 368 -25.90 -8.83 16.24
C SER A 368 -26.33 -8.33 14.86
N ARG A 369 -25.72 -8.79 13.75
CA ARG A 369 -26.05 -8.34 12.37
C ARG A 369 -25.86 -9.43 11.31
N LEU A 370 -26.81 -9.48 10.36
CA LEU A 370 -26.74 -10.30 9.14
C LEU A 370 -25.77 -9.66 8.13
N ILE A 371 -24.92 -10.47 7.49
CA ILE A 371 -23.98 -10.04 6.45
C ILE A 371 -24.53 -10.44 5.08
N TYR A 372 -24.35 -9.57 4.09
CA TYR A 372 -24.88 -9.77 2.73
C TYR A 372 -23.74 -9.79 1.71
N SER A 373 -23.76 -10.77 0.80
CA SER A 373 -22.80 -10.92 -0.30
C SER A 373 -23.50 -10.75 -1.64
N GLN A 374 -22.85 -10.08 -2.59
CA GLN A 374 -23.35 -9.92 -3.95
C GLN A 374 -23.18 -11.24 -4.71
N CYS A 375 -24.26 -11.71 -5.34
CA CYS A 375 -24.28 -12.89 -6.19
C CYS A 375 -24.02 -12.51 -7.66
N ASP A 376 -23.79 -13.53 -8.49
CA ASP A 376 -23.45 -13.40 -9.91
C ASP A 376 -24.55 -12.68 -10.74
N ASP A 377 -25.78 -12.61 -10.22
CA ASP A 377 -26.92 -11.86 -10.79
C ASP A 377 -27.00 -10.39 -10.31
N GLY A 378 -25.94 -9.89 -9.68
CA GLY A 378 -25.85 -8.51 -9.17
C GLY A 378 -26.61 -8.24 -7.88
N MET A 379 -27.32 -9.23 -7.32
CA MET A 379 -28.17 -9.10 -6.14
C MET A 379 -27.44 -9.50 -4.85
N TYR A 380 -27.60 -8.72 -3.78
CA TYR A 380 -27.08 -9.02 -2.45
C TYR A 380 -28.02 -9.98 -1.71
N ARG A 381 -27.55 -11.19 -1.43
CA ARG A 381 -28.27 -12.19 -0.62
C ARG A 381 -27.55 -12.41 0.71
N LEU A 382 -28.26 -13.03 1.67
CA LEU A 382 -27.68 -13.35 2.97
C LEU A 382 -26.47 -14.29 2.78
N GLN A 383 -25.32 -13.91 3.33
CA GLN A 383 -24.15 -14.77 3.37
C GLN A 383 -24.38 -15.83 4.46
N THR A 384 -24.69 -17.06 4.06
CA THR A 384 -25.07 -18.17 4.95
C THR A 384 -23.88 -19.01 5.41
N VAL A 385 -22.74 -18.94 4.73
CA VAL A 385 -21.54 -19.71 5.08
C VAL A 385 -20.56 -18.79 5.81
N ARG A 386 -20.43 -19.01 7.12
CA ARG A 386 -19.30 -18.54 7.91
C ARG A 386 -18.60 -19.79 8.41
N TYR A 387 -17.39 -20.03 7.91
CA TYR A 387 -16.55 -21.07 8.46
C TYR A 387 -16.07 -20.62 9.84
N GLU A 388 -16.78 -21.06 10.86
CA GLU A 388 -16.31 -20.98 12.23
C GLU A 388 -15.31 -22.11 12.44
N SER A 389 -14.18 -21.73 13.04
CA SER A 389 -13.18 -22.62 13.62
C SER A 389 -12.08 -23.20 12.72
N VAL A 390 -11.00 -23.53 13.42
CA VAL A 390 -9.66 -23.93 13.01
C VAL A 390 -9.63 -25.26 12.22
N GLU A 391 -10.76 -25.96 12.13
CA GLU A 391 -10.87 -27.33 11.63
C GLU A 391 -10.62 -27.45 10.11
N LEU A 392 -10.86 -26.38 9.33
CA LEU A 392 -10.56 -26.37 7.89
C LEU A 392 -9.07 -26.33 7.54
N GLN A 393 -8.19 -26.12 8.54
CA GLN A 393 -6.75 -26.30 8.31
C GLN A 393 -6.38 -27.79 8.13
N VAL A 394 -7.19 -28.71 8.66
CA VAL A 394 -6.90 -30.15 8.60
C VAL A 394 -7.32 -30.73 7.24
N ASP A 395 -8.42 -30.25 6.65
CA ASP A 395 -8.91 -30.80 5.39
C ASP A 395 -8.19 -30.21 4.16
N GLN A 396 -7.83 -28.92 4.17
CA GLN A 396 -7.04 -28.33 3.08
C GLN A 396 -5.58 -28.83 3.03
N ASN A 397 -5.03 -29.32 4.15
CA ASN A 397 -3.73 -29.99 4.15
C ASN A 397 -3.82 -31.46 3.69
N LYS A 398 -4.97 -32.13 3.87
CA LYS A 398 -5.19 -33.51 3.38
C LYS A 398 -5.43 -33.55 1.86
N GLU A 399 -6.16 -32.59 1.30
CA GLU A 399 -6.43 -32.54 -0.15
C GLU A 399 -5.19 -32.18 -0.99
N ASN A 400 -4.25 -31.42 -0.42
CA ASN A 400 -2.97 -31.13 -1.07
C ASN A 400 -1.96 -32.29 -1.01
N HIS A 401 -2.14 -33.27 -0.11
CA HIS A 401 -1.31 -34.48 -0.07
C HIS A 401 -1.87 -35.65 -0.88
N GLN A 402 -3.18 -35.71 -1.15
CA GLN A 402 -3.77 -36.75 -1.99
C GLN A 402 -3.69 -36.45 -3.50
N SER A 403 -3.48 -35.21 -3.90
CA SER A 403 -3.35 -34.81 -5.31
C SER A 403 -1.93 -35.00 -5.89
N VAL A 404 -0.94 -35.37 -5.08
CA VAL A 404 0.45 -35.63 -5.53
C VAL A 404 0.74 -37.13 -5.75
N ILE A 405 -0.14 -38.04 -5.32
CA ILE A 405 0.11 -39.51 -5.39
C ILE A 405 -0.71 -40.19 -6.52
N LYS A 406 -1.61 -39.49 -7.22
CA LYS A 406 -2.47 -40.11 -8.25
C LYS A 406 -2.13 -39.80 -9.71
N ASN A 407 -0.99 -39.19 -10.00
CA ASN A 407 -0.53 -39.03 -11.39
C ASN A 407 0.99 -39.22 -11.49
N LEU A 408 1.43 -40.47 -11.49
CA LEU A 408 2.58 -40.92 -12.25
C LEU A 408 2.18 -42.24 -12.92
N PRO A 409 2.38 -42.38 -14.25
CA PRO A 409 2.01 -43.56 -15.02
C PRO A 409 2.81 -44.81 -14.63
#